data_AF-A0A800IJS5-F1
#
_entry.id   AF-A0A800IJS5-F1
#
_cell.length_a   1.000
_cell.length_b   1.000
_cell.length_c   1.000
_cell.angle_alpha   90.00
_cell.angle_beta   90.00
_cell.angle_gamma   90.00
#
_symmetry.space_group_name_H-M   'P 1'
#
loop_
_entity.id
_entity.type
_entity.pdbx_description
1 polymer ?
#
loop_
_entity_poly.entity_id
_entity_poly.type
_entity_poly.pdbx_seq_one_letter_code
_entity_poly.pdbx_strand_id
1 'polypeptide(L)' 'MCERVDGLAVGWADATTVDIYTVYPIHSFLADTLLGRLNEAAVHGVHWHFGHPPITGLAFEMDLRGVRQEIWLSS' A
#
# COMPACT_ATOMS: atom_id res chain seq x y z
N MET A 1 -7.93 1.69 -8.98
CA MET A 1 -6.65 1.31 -8.34
C MET A 1 -5.64 0.87 -9.38
N CYS A 2 -5.96 -0.10 -10.24
CA CYS A 2 -5.11 -0.44 -11.40
C CYS A 2 -4.79 0.78 -12.28
N GLU A 3 -5.79 1.61 -12.60
CA GLU A 3 -5.59 2.83 -13.41
C GLU A 3 -4.53 3.82 -12.86
N ARG A 4 -4.28 3.82 -11.54
CA ARG A 4 -3.27 4.69 -10.92
C ARG A 4 -1.85 4.15 -11.06
N VAL A 5 -1.69 2.83 -11.10
CA VAL A 5 -0.39 2.17 -11.35
C VAL A 5 -0.06 2.27 -12.84
N ASP A 6 -1.06 2.04 -13.71
CA ASP A 6 -0.90 2.16 -15.16
C ASP A 6 -0.47 3.58 -15.60
N GLY A 7 -0.92 4.62 -14.90
CA GLY A 7 -0.54 6.01 -15.15
C GLY A 7 0.92 6.37 -14.83
N LEU A 8 1.65 5.50 -14.11
CA LEU A 8 3.04 5.70 -13.73
C LEU A 8 4.02 4.90 -14.62
N ALA A 9 3.51 4.18 -15.63
CA ALA A 9 4.28 3.28 -16.50
C ALA A 9 5.11 2.21 -15.75
N VAL A 10 4.67 1.85 -14.54
CA VAL A 10 5.21 0.79 -13.69
C VAL A 10 4.11 -0.22 -13.39
N GLY A 11 4.48 -1.47 -13.10
CA GLY A 11 3.54 -2.54 -12.75
C GLY A 11 3.49 -2.82 -11.25
N TRP A 12 2.54 -3.67 -10.85
CA TRP A 12 2.47 -4.18 -9.46
C TRP A 12 3.74 -4.90 -9.02
N ALA A 13 4.44 -5.56 -9.94
CA ALA A 13 5.71 -6.22 -9.66
C ALA A 13 6.86 -5.25 -9.31
N ASP A 14 6.72 -3.96 -9.61
CA ASP A 14 7.72 -2.94 -9.28
C ASP A 14 7.50 -2.35 -7.88
N ALA A 15 6.35 -2.60 -7.25
CA ALA A 15 6.06 -2.11 -5.90
C ALA A 15 6.71 -3.01 -4.86
N THR A 16 7.57 -2.43 -4.02
CA THR A 16 8.26 -3.13 -2.92
C THR A 16 7.64 -2.82 -1.56
N THR A 17 6.75 -1.83 -1.48
CA THR A 17 6.04 -1.46 -0.25
C THR A 17 4.62 -0.99 -0.57
N VAL A 18 3.68 -1.38 0.29
CA VAL A 18 2.28 -0.92 0.27
C VAL A 18 1.95 -0.42 1.68
N ASP A 19 1.66 0.88 1.78
CA ASP A 19 1.32 1.52 3.05
C ASP A 19 -0.17 1.89 3.07
N ILE A 20 -0.87 1.56 4.16
CA ILE A 20 -2.28 1.85 4.36
C ILE A 20 -2.49 2.76 5.56
N TYR A 21 -3.29 3.80 5.39
CA TYR A 21 -3.66 4.76 6.43
C TYR A 21 -5.16 4.72 6.67
N THR A 22 -5.56 4.17 7.82
CA THR A 22 -6.95 4.19 8.26
C THR A 22 -7.09 3.87 9.74
N VAL A 23 -8.13 4.41 10.38
CA VAL A 23 -8.55 4.09 11.76
C VAL A 23 -9.53 2.90 11.81
N TYR A 24 -9.99 2.42 10.66
CA TYR A 24 -10.97 1.33 10.60
C TYR A 24 -10.27 -0.04 10.61
N PRO A 25 -10.90 -1.09 11.18
CA PRO A 25 -10.36 -2.43 11.12
C PRO A 25 -10.20 -2.90 9.67
N ILE A 26 -8.99 -3.33 9.29
CA ILE A 26 -8.69 -3.71 7.90
C ILE A 26 -8.61 -5.20 7.64
N HIS A 27 -8.59 -6.06 8.67
CA HIS A 27 -8.23 -7.48 8.50
C HIS A 27 -9.07 -8.22 7.44
N SER A 28 -10.41 -8.14 7.51
CA SER A 28 -11.28 -8.80 6.52
C SER A 28 -11.09 -8.20 5.13
N PHE A 29 -11.05 -6.86 5.02
CA PHE A 29 -10.82 -6.19 3.74
C PHE A 29 -9.44 -6.52 3.13
N LEU A 30 -8.42 -6.67 3.98
CA LEU A 30 -7.08 -7.04 3.62
C LEU A 30 -7.06 -8.43 2.97
N ALA A 31 -7.57 -9.42 3.69
CA ALA A 31 -7.56 -10.82 3.27
C ALA A 31 -8.47 -11.06 2.06
N ASP A 32 -9.70 -10.56 2.11
CA ASP A 32 -10.75 -10.95 1.17
C ASP A 32 -10.72 -10.12 -0.12
N THR A 33 -10.06 -8.96 -0.13
CA THR A 33 -10.12 -8.02 -1.26
C THR A 33 -8.75 -7.46 -1.66
N LEU A 34 -8.03 -6.83 -0.73
CA LEU A 34 -6.81 -6.10 -1.05
C LEU A 34 -5.70 -7.01 -1.58
N LEU A 35 -5.40 -8.12 -0.89
CA LEU A 35 -4.31 -9.02 -1.31
C LEU A 35 -4.54 -9.57 -2.73
N GLY A 36 -5.78 -9.89 -3.09
CA GLY A 36 -6.12 -10.31 -4.46
C GLY A 36 -5.96 -9.21 -5.50
N ARG A 37 -6.09 -7.93 -5.11
CA ARG A 37 -5.90 -6.77 -6.01
C ARG A 37 -4.45 -6.32 -6.12
N LEU A 38 -3.63 -6.58 -5.10
CA LEU A 38 -2.20 -6.24 -5.10
C LEU A 38 -1.37 -7.13 -6.05
N ASN A 39 -1.93 -8.25 -6.51
CA ASN A 39 -1.31 -9.19 -7.44
C ASN A 39 0.14 -9.52 -7.03
N GLU A 40 1.15 -9.23 -7.87
CA GLU A 40 2.55 -9.55 -7.59
C GLU A 40 3.09 -8.81 -6.36
N ALA A 41 2.58 -7.60 -6.05
CA ALA A 41 3.00 -6.82 -4.89
C ALA A 41 2.59 -7.46 -3.56
N ALA A 42 1.61 -8.37 -3.56
CA ALA A 42 1.09 -9.00 -2.34
C ALA A 42 2.18 -9.79 -1.58
N VAL A 43 3.24 -10.22 -2.26
CA VAL A 43 4.39 -10.92 -1.66
C VAL A 43 5.13 -10.07 -0.61
N HIS A 44 5.04 -8.75 -0.73
CA HIS A 44 5.67 -7.80 0.19
C HIS A 44 4.78 -7.47 1.41
N GLY A 45 3.55 -7.98 1.44
CA GLY A 45 2.60 -7.67 2.49
C GLY A 45 2.16 -6.21 2.48
N VAL A 46 1.68 -5.74 3.62
CA VAL A 46 1.18 -4.37 3.79
C VAL A 46 1.61 -3.84 5.15
N HIS A 47 1.99 -2.57 5.20
CA HIS A 47 2.15 -1.83 6.45
C HIS A 47 0.88 -1.04 6.76
N TRP A 48 0.30 -1.29 7.93
CA TRP A 48 -0.85 -0.53 8.41
C TRP A 48 -0.40 0.56 9.38
N HIS A 49 -0.57 1.80 8.97
CA HIS A 49 -0.48 2.97 9.83
C HIS A 49 -1.87 3.27 10.39
N PHE A 50 -2.09 2.90 11.65
CA PHE A 50 -3.34 3.18 12.35
C PHE A 50 -3.48 4.68 12.61
N GLY A 51 -4.24 5.36 11.74
CA GLY A 51 -4.39 6.81 11.80
C GLY A 51 -5.28 7.35 10.69
N HIS A 52 -5.68 8.61 10.83
CA HIS A 52 -6.35 9.30 9.74
C HIS A 52 -5.36 9.59 8.62
N PRO A 53 -5.74 9.40 7.35
CA PRO A 53 -4.90 9.77 6.23
C PRO A 53 -4.61 11.27 6.25
N PRO A 54 -3.44 11.69 5.74
CA PRO A 54 -3.06 13.11 5.67
C PRO A 54 -4.03 13.95 4.83
N ILE A 55 -4.76 13.32 3.90
CA ILE A 55 -5.76 13.99 3.06
C ILE A 55 -7.10 14.09 3.82
N THR A 56 -7.49 15.32 4.15
CA THR A 56 -8.79 15.63 4.78
C THR A 56 -9.95 15.10 3.94
N GLY A 57 -10.87 14.38 4.60
CA GLY A 57 -12.07 13.84 3.97
C GLY A 57 -11.95 12.41 3.46
N LEU A 58 -10.75 11.83 3.46
CA LEU A 58 -10.56 10.40 3.21
C LEU A 58 -10.64 9.59 4.51
N ALA A 59 -11.33 8.46 4.45
CA ALA A 59 -11.39 7.46 5.52
C ALA A 59 -10.29 6.39 5.37
N PHE A 60 -9.73 6.28 4.17
CA PHE A 60 -8.78 5.26 3.75
C PHE A 60 -7.88 5.86 2.67
N GLU A 61 -6.57 5.74 2.86
CA GLU A 61 -5.58 6.06 1.85
C GLU A 61 -4.59 4.90 1.73
N MET A 62 -4.12 4.65 0.50
CA MET A 62 -3.13 3.64 0.19
C MET A 62 -2.06 4.26 -0.71
N ASP A 63 -0.80 4.08 -0.31
CA ASP A 63 0.37 4.51 -1.05
C ASP A 63 1.21 3.31 -1.49
N LEU A 64 1.93 3.46 -2.59
CA LEU A 64 2.82 2.44 -3.12
C LEU A 64 4.16 3.06 -3.48
N ARG A 65 5.24 2.35 -3.17
CA ARG A 65 6.58 2.69 -3.66
C ARG A 65 7.33 1.47 -4.16
N GLY A 66 8.22 1.70 -5.12
CA GLY A 66 9.18 0.73 -5.63
C GLY A 66 10.60 1.25 -5.44
N VAL A 67 11.42 0.55 -4.66
CA VAL A 67 12.83 0.89 -4.46
C VAL A 67 13.71 -0.35 -4.62
N ARG A 68 14.96 -0.14 -5.05
CA ARG A 68 15.92 -1.26 -5.16
C ARG A 68 16.47 -1.72 -3.82
N GLN A 69 16.55 -0.83 -2.84
CA GLN A 69 17.13 -1.09 -1.53
C GLN A 69 16.56 -0.10 -0.50
N GLU A 70 16.21 -0.60 0.69
CA GLU A 70 15.94 0.21 1.88
C GLU A 70 17.10 0.10 2.87
N ILE A 71 17.48 1.23 3.46
CA ILE A 71 18.54 1.32 4.47
C ILE A 71 17.97 2.05 5.67
N TRP A 72 17.83 1.34 6.79
CA TRP A 72 17.41 1.92 8.06
C TRP A 72 18.60 2.54 8.76
N LEU A 73 18.50 3.83 9.08
CA LEU A 73 19.51 4.53 9.87
C LEU A 73 19.08 4.49 11.33
N SER A 74 19.85 3.81 12.18
CA SER A 74 19.73 3.90 13.63
C SER A 74 20.79 4.86 14.17
N SER A 75 20.39 5.82 15.01
CA SER A 75 21.32 6.62 15.83
C SER A 75 21.78 5.85 17.06
#